data_AF-A0A7V2LTR6-F1
#
_entry.id   AF-A0A7V2LTR6-F1
#
_cell.length_a   1.000
_cell.length_b   1.000
_cell.length_c   1.000
_cell.angle_alpha   90.00
_cell.angle_beta   90.00
_cell.angle_gamma   90.00
#
_symmetry.space_group_name_H-M   'P 1'
#
loop_
_entity.id
_entity.type
_entity.pdbx_description
1 polymer ?
#
loop_
_entity_poly.entity_id
_entity_poly.type
_entity_poly.pdbx_seq_one_letter_code
_entity_poly.pdbx_strand_id
1 'polypeptide(L)'
;MHGPPDTPPIIGQRLARLNLPRDFLVIHIRRQGEGIMPHGDTMLCLGDVVTFLVPKEDAEVLRAYWQRLVTPTPAEKAAPKTSEALTEFVFSAIWT
;
A
#
# COMPACT_ATOMS: atom_id res chain seq x y z
N MET A 1 12.27 9.15 -0.77
CA MET A 1 11.87 8.79 0.61
C MET A 1 10.88 7.63 0.51
N HIS A 2 11.31 6.40 0.77
CA HIS A 2 10.40 5.27 0.85
C HIS A 2 9.67 5.35 2.20
N GLY A 3 8.35 5.16 2.21
CA GLY A 3 7.58 5.06 3.45
C GLY A 3 8.03 3.86 4.29
N PRO A 4 7.58 3.73 5.56
CA PRO A 4 7.89 2.58 6.38
C PRO A 4 7.56 1.26 5.65
N PRO A 5 8.29 0.17 5.94
CA PRO A 5 8.20 -1.10 5.19
C PRO A 5 6.79 -1.70 5.13
N ASP A 6 5.90 -1.32 6.05
CA ASP A 6 4.51 -1.79 6.11
C ASP A 6 3.52 -0.82 5.46
N THR A 7 4.01 0.12 4.63
CA THR A 7 3.13 1.07 3.93
C THR A 7 2.44 0.34 2.77
N PRO A 8 1.10 0.39 2.69
CA PRO A 8 0.42 -0.18 1.55
C PRO A 8 0.85 0.47 0.21
N PRO A 9 0.98 -0.30 -0.87
CA PRO A 9 1.53 0.20 -2.15
C PRO A 9 0.67 1.28 -2.81
N ILE A 10 -0.60 1.39 -2.42
CA ILE A 10 -1.53 2.42 -2.90
C ILE A 10 -1.29 3.80 -2.27
N ILE A 11 -0.59 3.88 -1.14
CA ILE A 11 -0.32 5.16 -0.47
C ILE A 11 0.62 6.00 -1.33
N GLY A 12 0.29 7.28 -1.48
CA GLY A 12 1.01 8.19 -2.39
C GLY A 12 0.60 8.05 -3.84
N GLN A 13 -0.48 7.33 -4.16
CA GLN A 13 -1.07 7.30 -5.49
C GLN A 13 -2.27 8.24 -5.60
N ARG A 14 -2.46 8.83 -6.78
CA ARG A 14 -3.66 9.59 -7.13
C ARG A 14 -4.86 8.65 -7.32
N LEU A 15 -6.07 9.10 -6.99
CA LEU A 15 -7.31 8.34 -7.25
C LEU A 15 -7.44 7.94 -8.74
N ALA A 16 -7.02 8.79 -9.68
CA ALA A 16 -7.06 8.47 -11.11
C ALA A 16 -6.14 7.32 -11.54
N ARG A 17 -5.22 6.86 -10.67
CA ARG A 17 -4.42 5.64 -10.92
C ARG A 17 -5.14 4.36 -10.53
N LEU A 18 -6.27 4.46 -9.81
CA LEU A 18 -7.08 3.30 -9.50
C LEU A 18 -7.78 2.83 -10.77
N ASN A 19 -7.50 1.59 -11.16
CA ASN A 19 -8.22 0.92 -12.23
C ASN A 19 -9.56 0.39 -11.71
N LEU A 20 -10.51 1.30 -11.46
CA LEU A 20 -11.86 0.97 -11.00
C LEU A 20 -12.76 0.62 -12.20
N PRO A 21 -13.71 -0.32 -12.04
CA PRO A 21 -14.80 -0.51 -12.99
C PRO A 21 -15.61 0.78 -13.21
N ARG A 22 -16.28 0.87 -14.37
CA ARG A 22 -17.03 2.07 -14.79
C ARG A 22 -18.06 2.54 -13.76
N ASP A 23 -18.71 1.61 -13.08
CA ASP A 23 -19.85 1.90 -12.19
C ASP A 23 -19.42 2.10 -10.73
N PHE A 24 -18.11 2.18 -10.47
CA PHE A 24 -17.55 2.39 -9.14
C PHE A 24 -17.10 3.84 -8.99
N LEU A 25 -17.50 4.48 -7.90
CA LEU A 25 -17.16 5.86 -7.62
C LEU A 25 -16.62 6.00 -6.20
N VAL A 26 -15.50 6.73 -6.04
CA VAL A 26 -15.09 7.25 -4.74
C VAL A 26 -15.88 8.51 -4.48
N ILE A 27 -16.71 8.53 -3.44
CA ILE A 27 -17.64 9.63 -3.16
C ILE A 27 -17.19 10.50 -1.98
N HIS A 28 -16.33 9.98 -1.11
CA HIS A 28 -15.85 10.70 0.07
C HIS A 28 -14.56 10.08 0.61
N ILE A 29 -13.66 10.93 1.11
CA ILE A 29 -12.49 10.51 1.90
C ILE A 29 -12.56 11.19 3.25
N ARG A 30 -12.44 10.43 4.34
CA ARG A 30 -12.17 11.00 5.67
C ARG A 30 -10.70 10.86 6.00
N ARG A 31 -10.05 11.98 6.32
CA ARG A 31 -8.64 12.04 6.73
C ARG A 31 -8.54 12.85 8.00
N GLN A 32 -7.94 12.26 9.04
CA GLN A 32 -7.75 12.94 10.34
C GLN A 32 -9.06 13.53 10.93
N GLY A 33 -10.20 12.89 10.65
CA GLY A 33 -11.52 13.34 11.11
C GLY A 33 -12.24 14.31 10.17
N GLU A 34 -11.56 14.85 9.16
CA GLU A 34 -12.15 15.79 8.20
C GLU A 34 -12.59 15.10 6.91
N GLY A 35 -13.66 15.64 6.30
CA GLY A 35 -14.17 15.18 5.01
C GLY A 35 -13.48 15.88 3.84
N ILE A 36 -13.05 15.11 2.85
CA ILE A 36 -12.39 15.57 1.63
C ILE A 36 -13.25 15.14 0.44
N MET A 37 -13.54 16.09 -0.46
CA MET A 37 -14.19 15.81 -1.74
C MET A 37 -13.17 15.17 -2.71
N PRO A 38 -13.40 13.93 -3.18
CA PRO A 38 -12.44 13.25 -4.04
C PRO A 38 -12.44 13.79 -5.47
N HIS A 39 -11.24 13.95 -6.01
CA HIS A 39 -10.96 14.25 -7.41
C HIS A 39 -9.91 13.28 -7.96
N GLY A 40 -9.77 13.19 -9.29
CA GLY A 40 -8.80 12.29 -9.91
C GLY A 40 -7.36 12.51 -9.45
N ASP A 41 -6.99 13.73 -9.09
CA ASP A 41 -5.66 14.10 -8.57
C ASP A 41 -5.51 13.97 -7.05
N THR A 42 -6.59 13.66 -6.33
CA THR A 42 -6.55 13.46 -4.88
C THR A 42 -5.63 12.31 -4.55
N MET A 43 -4.65 12.58 -3.69
CA MET A 43 -3.63 11.62 -3.27
C MET A 43 -4.14 10.80 -2.09
N LEU A 44 -4.03 9.48 -2.17
CA LEU A 44 -4.33 8.57 -1.07
C LEU A 44 -3.20 8.62 -0.03
N CYS A 45 -3.58 8.80 1.23
CA CYS A 45 -2.67 8.88 2.36
C CYS A 45 -2.95 7.78 3.39
N LEU A 46 -1.94 7.45 4.17
CA LEU A 46 -2.09 6.50 5.27
C LEU A 46 -3.13 7.03 6.26
N GLY A 47 -4.05 6.17 6.69
CA GLY A 47 -5.13 6.52 7.61
C GLY A 47 -6.40 7.09 6.94
N ASP A 48 -6.42 7.22 5.62
CA ASP A 48 -7.64 7.58 4.89
C ASP A 48 -8.74 6.51 5.06
N VAL A 49 -9.96 6.96 5.32
CA VAL A 49 -11.16 6.14 5.20
C VAL A 49 -11.89 6.53 3.92
N VAL A 50 -11.81 5.67 2.91
CA VAL A 50 -12.37 5.90 1.59
C VAL A 50 -13.77 5.28 1.49
N THR A 51 -14.75 6.07 1.05
CA THR A 51 -16.13 5.62 0.84
C THR A 51 -16.39 5.47 -0.65
N PHE A 52 -16.91 4.30 -1.03
CA PHE A 52 -17.25 3.96 -2.40
C PHE A 52 -18.76 3.87 -2.58
N LEU A 53 -19.25 4.30 -3.73
CA LEU A 53 -20.56 3.96 -4.27
C LEU A 53 -20.35 2.89 -5.35
N VAL A 54 -21.03 1.76 -5.20
CA VAL A 54 -20.92 0.60 -6.10
C VAL A 54 -22.27 -0.12 -6.25
N PRO A 55 -22.48 -0.86 -7.34
CA PRO A 55 -23.55 -1.86 -7.42
C PRO A 55 -23.44 -2.85 -6.27
N LYS A 56 -24.58 -3.30 -5.74
CA LYS A 56 -24.62 -4.14 -4.54
C LYS A 56 -23.99 -5.50 -4.80
N GLU A 57 -24.24 -6.05 -5.99
CA GLU A 57 -23.70 -7.31 -6.50
C GLU A 57 -22.17 -7.32 -6.59
N ASP A 58 -21.55 -6.15 -6.74
CA ASP A 58 -20.11 -6.00 -6.92
C ASP A 58 -19.36 -5.60 -5.63
N ALA A 59 -20.07 -5.50 -4.49
CA ALA A 59 -19.47 -5.08 -3.23
C ALA A 59 -18.28 -5.97 -2.80
N GLU A 60 -18.35 -7.27 -3.10
CA GLU A 60 -17.25 -8.19 -2.78
C GLU A 60 -16.09 -8.09 -3.75
N VAL A 61 -16.36 -7.76 -5.02
CA VAL A 61 -15.32 -7.46 -6.02
C VAL A 61 -14.53 -6.22 -5.59
N LEU A 62 -15.21 -5.17 -5.15
CA LEU A 62 -14.57 -3.98 -4.58
C LEU A 62 -13.72 -4.35 -3.36
N ARG A 63 -14.25 -5.17 -2.44
CA ARG A 63 -13.54 -5.58 -1.23
C ARG A 63 -12.23 -6.29 -1.55
N ALA A 64 -12.27 -7.29 -2.44
CA ALA A 64 -11.09 -8.04 -2.85
C ALA A 64 -10.07 -7.15 -3.58
N TYR A 65 -10.54 -6.28 -4.47
CA TYR A 65 -9.69 -5.30 -5.15
C TYR A 65 -8.99 -4.38 -4.15
N TRP A 66 -9.75 -3.80 -3.22
CA TRP A 66 -9.24 -2.87 -2.22
C TRP A 66 -8.24 -3.54 -1.29
N GLN A 67 -8.56 -4.74 -0.78
CA GLN A 67 -7.66 -5.55 0.06
C GLN A 67 -6.30 -5.77 -0.61
N ARG A 68 -6.26 -6.10 -1.90
CA ARG A 68 -5.01 -6.30 -2.63
C ARG A 68 -4.15 -5.04 -2.71
N LEU A 69 -4.77 -3.87 -2.74
CA LEU A 69 -4.06 -2.58 -2.82
C LEU A 69 -3.63 -2.05 -1.45
N VAL A 70 -4.39 -2.36 -0.38
CA VAL A 70 -4.08 -1.91 0.98
C VAL A 70 -3.27 -2.91 1.80
N THR A 71 -3.06 -4.12 1.29
CA THR A 71 -2.17 -5.10 1.94
C THR A 71 -0.73 -4.73 1.58
N PRO A 72 0.12 -4.38 2.58
CA PRO A 72 1.55 -4.24 2.34
C PRO A 72 2.07 -5.55 1.78
N THR A 73 2.82 -5.52 0.69
CA THR A 73 3.54 -6.71 0.26
C THR A 73 4.51 -7.06 1.38
N PRO A 74 4.47 -8.28 1.97
CA PRO A 74 5.46 -8.67 2.95
C PRO A 74 6.84 -8.37 2.37
N ALA A 75 7.77 -7.90 3.20
CA ALA A 75 9.13 -7.57 2.82
C ALA A 75 9.95 -8.82 2.40
N GLU A 76 9.39 -9.73 1.61
CA GLU A 76 9.99 -10.97 1.14
C GLU A 76 10.83 -10.78 -0.12
N LYS A 77 11.67 -9.74 -0.09
CA LYS A 77 12.94 -9.66 -0.83
C LYS A 77 13.83 -8.52 -0.31
N ALA A 78 13.71 -8.16 0.97
CA ALA A 78 14.90 -7.69 1.66
C ALA A 78 15.81 -8.91 1.79
N ALA A 79 16.62 -9.16 0.76
CA ALA A 79 17.73 -10.10 0.83
C ALA A 79 18.47 -9.88 2.15
N PRO A 80 19.00 -10.94 2.80
CA PRO A 80 19.82 -10.75 4.00
C PRO A 80 20.87 -9.70 3.65
N LYS A 81 20.83 -8.55 4.35
CA LYS A 81 21.87 -7.54 4.20
C LYS A 81 23.15 -8.24 4.56
N THR A 82 24.00 -8.42 3.57
CA THR A 82 25.37 -8.91 3.66
C THR A 82 26.16 -7.99 4.56
N SER A 83 26.04 -8.18 5.86
CA SER A 83 26.97 -7.70 6.88
C SER A 83 27.16 -8.70 8.02
N GLU A 84 26.20 -9.58 8.31
CA GLU A 84 26.39 -10.65 9.30
C GLU A 84 27.19 -11.85 8.76
N ALA A 85 27.07 -12.16 7.47
CA ALA A 85 27.84 -13.23 6.84
C ALA A 85 29.35 -12.91 6.69
N LEU A 86 29.71 -11.63 6.60
CA LEU A 86 31.12 -11.21 6.51
C LEU A 86 31.82 -11.36 7.86
N THR A 87 31.10 -11.18 8.97
CA THR A 87 31.66 -11.35 10.31
C THR A 87 32.03 -12.81 10.56
N GLU A 88 31.14 -13.77 10.25
CA GLU A 88 31.47 -15.21 10.38
C GLU A 88 32.59 -15.66 9.44
N PHE A 89 32.64 -15.12 8.21
CA PHE A 89 33.66 -15.50 7.22
C PHE A 89 35.06 -14.97 7.59
N VAL A 90 35.16 -13.77 8.16
CA VAL A 90 36.44 -13.18 8.63
C VAL A 90 36.97 -13.93 9.86
N PHE A 91 36.11 -14.40 10.76
CA PHE A 91 36.55 -15.22 11.90
C PHE A 91 37.08 -16.60 11.48
N SER A 92 36.52 -17.21 10.43
CA SER A 92 37.01 -18.50 9.91
C SER A 92 38.33 -18.40 9.15
N ALA A 93 38.62 -17.29 8.49
CA ALA A 93 39.79 -17.13 7.62
C ALA A 93 41.07 -16.66 8.34
N ILE A 94 40.97 -16.15 9.57
CA ILE A 94 42.11 -15.65 10.36
C ILE A 94 42.75 -16.76 11.22
N TRP A 95 42.10 -17.92 11.37
CA TRP A 95 42.61 -19.06 12.16
C TRP A 95 42.94 -20.32 11.32
N THR A 96 43.29 -20.14 10.05
CA THR A 96 43.94 -21.18 9.22
C THR A 96 45.25 -20.63 8.68
#